data_AF-A0A2D8MD36-F1
#
_entry.id   AF-A0A2D8MD36-F1
#
_cell.length_a   1.000
_cell.length_b   1.000
_cell.length_c   1.000
_cell.angle_alpha   90.00
_cell.angle_beta   90.00
_cell.angle_gamma   90.00
#
_symmetry.space_group_name_H-M   'P 1'
#
loop_
_entity.id
_entity.type
_entity.pdbx_description
1 polymer ?
#
loop_
_entity_poly.entity_id
_entity_poly.type
_entity_poly.pdbx_seq_one_letter_code
_entity_poly.pdbx_strand_id
1 'polypeptide(L)'
;MIIASLALALNTAPVHAQAFEDFARAIGAEILIAQREDTNSYVVQNYGKEYLVRTRYCYVYAYSEPVVLYDNTIYFLDENDSCDIDEIYQK
;
A
#
# COMPACT_ATOMS: atom_id res chain seq x y z
N MET A 1 15.71 46.65 -3.44
CA MET A 1 16.65 45.61 -2.96
C MET A 1 15.94 44.27 -3.01
N ILE A 2 16.49 43.35 -3.79
CA ILE A 2 16.00 42.00 -4.03
C ILE A 2 16.25 41.19 -2.76
N ILE A 3 15.22 40.56 -2.19
CA ILE A 3 15.44 39.36 -1.38
C ILE A 3 14.80 38.21 -2.14
N ALA A 4 15.67 37.27 -2.50
CA ALA A 4 15.44 36.16 -3.39
C ALA A 4 14.36 35.21 -2.87
N SER A 5 13.58 34.73 -3.82
CA SER A 5 12.67 33.60 -3.73
C SER A 5 13.36 32.38 -3.11
N LEU A 6 12.81 31.87 -2.01
CA LEU A 6 12.82 30.45 -1.72
C LEU A 6 11.35 30.02 -1.71
N ALA A 7 10.80 29.82 -2.90
CA ALA A 7 9.59 29.04 -3.02
C ALA A 7 9.99 27.60 -2.67
N LEU A 8 9.87 27.24 -1.38
CA LEU A 8 9.68 25.85 -1.03
C LEU A 8 8.44 25.42 -1.81
N ALA A 9 8.65 24.67 -2.89
CA ALA A 9 7.58 23.87 -3.45
C ALA A 9 7.14 22.95 -2.31
N LEU A 10 6.08 23.35 -1.61
CA LEU A 10 5.34 22.51 -0.68
C LEU A 10 4.75 21.41 -1.56
N ASN A 11 5.57 20.38 -1.78
CA ASN A 11 5.13 19.13 -2.35
C ASN A 11 4.32 18.45 -1.24
N THR A 12 3.10 18.94 -1.01
CA THR A 12 2.15 18.28 -0.13
C THR A 12 1.66 17.07 -0.90
N ALA A 13 2.45 15.99 -0.87
CA ALA A 13 1.87 14.67 -1.01
C ALA A 13 0.62 14.62 -0.11
N PRO A 14 -0.48 14.02 -0.57
CA PRO A 14 -1.69 13.96 0.23
C PRO A 14 -1.32 13.41 1.61
N VAL A 15 -1.74 14.09 2.68
CA VAL A 15 -1.39 13.77 4.08
C VAL A 15 -1.58 12.28 4.39
N HIS A 16 -2.55 11.65 3.72
CA HIS A 16 -2.84 10.23 3.77
C HIS A 16 -1.68 9.33 3.30
N ALA A 17 -1.06 9.65 2.16
CA ALA A 17 0.08 8.89 1.64
C ALA A 17 1.30 9.00 2.57
N GLN A 18 1.57 10.20 3.10
CA GLN A 18 2.68 10.39 4.04
C GLN A 18 2.46 9.61 5.33
N ALA A 19 1.25 9.65 5.89
CA ALA A 19 0.91 8.93 7.11
C ALA A 19 1.07 7.40 6.94
N PHE A 20 0.73 6.88 5.77
CA PHE A 20 0.91 5.45 5.47
C PHE A 20 2.37 5.06 5.31
N GLU A 21 3.18 5.88 4.63
CA GLU A 21 4.62 5.66 4.54
C GLU A 21 5.28 5.69 5.92
N ASP A 22 4.87 6.63 6.78
CA ASP A 22 5.36 6.74 8.14
C ASP A 22 4.94 5.53 8.98
N PHE A 23 3.70 5.05 8.82
CA PHE A 23 3.22 3.82 9.43
C PHE A 23 4.06 2.62 8.98
N ALA A 24 4.19 2.38 7.67
CA ALA A 24 4.98 1.28 7.11
C ALA A 24 6.41 1.29 7.64
N ARG A 25 7.04 2.48 7.70
CA ARG A 25 8.38 2.65 8.26
C ARG A 25 8.43 2.36 9.76
N ALA A 26 7.43 2.80 10.53
CA ALA A 26 7.39 2.59 11.97
C ALA A 26 7.27 1.12 12.36
N ILE A 27 6.56 0.32 11.56
CA ILE A 27 6.41 -1.13 11.77
C ILE A 27 7.48 -1.95 11.03
N GLY A 28 8.37 -1.30 10.26
CA GLY A 28 9.39 -1.98 9.47
C GLY A 28 8.84 -2.83 8.32
N ALA A 29 7.68 -2.46 7.78
CA ALA A 29 7.05 -3.15 6.66
C ALA A 29 7.41 -2.50 5.32
N GLU A 30 7.39 -3.31 4.27
CA GLU A 30 7.60 -2.86 2.90
C GLU A 30 6.26 -2.47 2.25
N ILE A 31 6.26 -1.37 1.51
CA ILE A 31 5.12 -0.96 0.68
C ILE A 31 5.20 -1.72 -0.65
N LEU A 32 4.14 -2.46 -0.94
CA LEU A 32 3.97 -3.23 -2.17
C LEU A 32 2.89 -2.59 -3.04
N ILE A 33 2.79 -3.06 -4.28
CA ILE A 33 1.70 -2.68 -5.18
C ILE A 33 0.78 -3.88 -5.37
N ALA A 34 -0.50 -3.70 -5.05
CA ALA A 34 -1.54 -4.70 -5.21
C ALA A 34 -2.38 -4.48 -6.47
N GLN A 35 -2.74 -5.58 -7.10
CA GLN A 35 -3.71 -5.65 -8.17
C GLN A 35 -4.72 -6.75 -7.83
N ARG A 36 -6.01 -6.41 -7.82
CA ARG A 36 -7.05 -7.42 -7.64
C ARG A 36 -7.00 -8.45 -8.78
N GLU A 37 -6.98 -9.73 -8.41
CA GLU A 37 -7.02 -10.87 -9.34
C GLU A 37 -8.40 -11.55 -9.35
N ASP A 38 -9.02 -11.72 -8.17
CA ASP A 38 -10.37 -12.28 -8.03
C ASP A 38 -11.06 -11.65 -6.82
N THR A 39 -12.21 -12.18 -6.44
CA THR A 39 -13.14 -11.63 -5.46
C THR A 39 -12.44 -11.29 -4.16
N ASN A 40 -11.65 -12.23 -3.61
CA ASN A 40 -10.94 -12.12 -2.34
C ASN A 40 -9.41 -12.29 -2.50
N SER A 41 -8.87 -12.05 -3.69
CA SER A 41 -7.44 -12.29 -3.94
C SER A 41 -6.76 -11.18 -4.74
N TYR A 42 -5.51 -10.93 -4.36
CA TYR A 42 -4.70 -9.82 -4.84
C TYR A 42 -3.31 -10.34 -5.25
N VAL A 43 -2.84 -9.94 -6.43
CA VAL A 43 -1.42 -10.06 -6.79
C VAL A 43 -0.68 -8.90 -6.17
N VAL A 44 0.37 -9.18 -5.42
CA VAL A 44 1.30 -8.17 -4.91
C VAL A 44 2.67 -8.37 -5.53
N GLN A 45 3.32 -7.27 -5.90
CA GLN A 45 4.67 -7.29 -6.46
C GLN A 45 5.70 -6.85 -5.42
N ASN A 46 6.77 -7.63 -5.27
CA ASN A 46 7.91 -7.34 -4.40
C ASN A 46 9.21 -7.72 -5.12
N TYR A 47 10.07 -6.74 -5.41
CA TYR A 47 11.37 -6.92 -6.07
C TYR A 47 11.38 -7.90 -7.28
N GLY A 48 10.39 -7.80 -8.17
CA GLY A 48 10.29 -8.65 -9.36
C GLY A 48 9.73 -10.05 -9.12
N LYS A 49 9.26 -10.36 -7.91
CA LYS A 49 8.46 -11.54 -7.60
C LYS A 49 6.99 -11.14 -7.45
N GLU A 50 6.13 -12.05 -7.86
CA GLU A 50 4.68 -11.92 -7.68
C GLU A 50 4.22 -12.89 -6.59
N TYR A 51 3.33 -12.42 -5.73
CA TYR A 51 2.68 -13.23 -4.73
C TYR A 51 1.17 -13.07 -4.86
N LEU A 52 0.44 -14.17 -4.73
CA LEU A 52 -1.01 -14.18 -4.60
C LEU A 52 -1.37 -14.16 -3.11
N VAL A 53 -2.01 -13.09 -2.67
CA VAL A 53 -2.55 -12.92 -1.33
C VAL A 53 -4.04 -13.24 -1.38
N ARG A 54 -4.47 -14.29 -0.67
CA ARG A 54 -5.89 -14.60 -0.43
C ARG A 54 -6.31 -14.02 0.90
N THR A 55 -7.48 -13.41 0.93
CA THR A 55 -8.04 -12.74 2.10
C THR A 55 -9.33 -13.42 2.55
N ARG A 56 -9.71 -13.22 3.82
CA ARG A 56 -11.01 -13.63 4.33
C ARG A 56 -12.04 -12.54 4.04
N TYR A 57 -12.88 -12.75 3.03
CA TYR A 57 -14.00 -11.87 2.69
C TYR A 57 -13.60 -10.41 2.46
N CYS A 58 -12.53 -10.16 1.70
CA CYS A 58 -12.15 -8.81 1.28
C CYS A 58 -12.71 -8.49 -0.10
N TYR A 59 -13.37 -7.34 -0.26
CA TYR A 59 -13.98 -6.94 -1.53
C TYR A 59 -13.42 -5.61 -2.06
N VAL A 60 -12.29 -5.18 -1.51
CA VAL A 60 -11.60 -3.95 -1.91
C VAL A 60 -11.17 -4.05 -3.38
N TYR A 61 -11.44 -3.00 -4.15
CA TYR A 61 -11.23 -2.97 -5.60
C TYR A 61 -9.85 -2.38 -5.97
N ALA A 62 -8.78 -3.04 -5.49
CA ALA A 62 -7.40 -2.57 -5.69
C ALA A 62 -6.93 -2.64 -7.16
N TYR A 63 -6.47 -1.51 -7.70
CA TYR A 63 -5.83 -1.40 -9.01
C TYR A 63 -4.55 -0.57 -8.93
N SER A 64 -3.39 -1.23 -8.98
CA SER A 64 -2.09 -0.58 -8.71
C SER A 64 -2.06 0.16 -7.37
N GLU A 65 -2.72 -0.40 -6.37
CA GLU A 65 -2.92 0.24 -5.07
C GLU A 65 -1.72 -0.04 -4.15
N PRO A 66 -1.17 0.98 -3.49
CA PRO A 66 -0.14 0.77 -2.48
C PRO A 66 -0.72 0.00 -1.28
N VAL A 67 -0.03 -1.07 -0.90
CA VAL A 67 -0.43 -1.90 0.23
C VAL A 67 0.72 -2.22 1.16
N VAL A 68 0.39 -2.57 2.40
CA VAL A 68 1.31 -3.12 3.38
C VAL A 68 0.77 -4.45 3.86
N LEU A 69 1.64 -5.45 3.92
CA LEU A 69 1.35 -6.73 4.56
C LEU A 69 1.99 -6.72 5.94
N TYR A 70 1.17 -6.81 6.99
CA TYR A 70 1.64 -6.83 8.36
C TYR A 70 0.67 -7.61 9.24
N ASP A 71 1.21 -8.46 10.13
CA ASP A 71 0.44 -9.23 11.12
C ASP A 71 -0.82 -9.90 10.53
N ASN A 72 -0.63 -10.73 9.50
CA ASN A 72 -1.72 -11.42 8.80
C ASN A 72 -2.82 -10.49 8.23
N THR A 73 -2.50 -9.23 7.97
CA THR A 73 -3.44 -8.24 7.44
C THR A 73 -2.84 -7.57 6.21
N ILE A 74 -3.67 -7.34 5.18
CA ILE A 74 -3.35 -6.45 4.06
C ILE A 74 -4.03 -5.11 4.32
N TYR A 75 -3.24 -4.03 4.31
CA TYR A 75 -3.71 -2.66 4.45
C TYR A 75 -3.68 -1.97 3.09
N PHE A 76 -4.81 -1.42 2.67
CA PHE A 76 -5.00 -0.72 1.39
C PHE A 76 -4.94 0.78 1.63
N LEU A 77 -4.00 1.46 0.97
CA LEU A 77 -3.78 2.89 1.18
C LEU A 77 -4.96 3.72 0.68
N ASP A 78 -5.29 3.61 -0.60
CA ASP A 78 -6.20 4.54 -1.27
C ASP A 78 -7.64 4.32 -0.77
N GLU A 79 -8.02 3.07 -0.55
CA GLU A 79 -9.33 2.67 -0.04
C GLU A 79 -9.47 2.86 1.48
N ASN A 80 -8.35 3.08 2.19
CA ASN A 80 -8.29 3.21 3.65
C ASN A 80 -9.04 2.07 4.37
N ASP A 81 -8.81 0.85 3.88
CA ASP A 81 -9.44 -0.38 4.38
C ASP A 81 -8.38 -1.45 4.62
N SER A 82 -8.75 -2.51 5.33
CA SER A 82 -7.85 -3.61 5.65
C SER A 82 -8.59 -4.92 5.75
N CYS A 83 -7.91 -6.01 5.40
CA CYS A 83 -8.51 -7.33 5.39
C CYS A 83 -7.55 -8.39 5.95
N ASP A 84 -8.12 -9.35 6.66
CA ASP A 84 -7.39 -10.52 7.14
C ASP A 84 -6.90 -11.35 5.96
N ILE A 85 -5.63 -11.73 6.01
CA ILE A 85 -4.98 -12.66 5.08
C ILE A 85 -5.27 -14.08 5.55
N ASP A 86 -5.76 -14.88 4.61
CA ASP A 86 -5.93 -16.32 4.80
C ASP A 86 -4.65 -17.05 4.42
N GLU A 87 -4.13 -16.79 3.21
CA GLU A 87 -2.99 -17.50 2.64
C GLU A 87 -2.17 -16.60 1.71
N ILE A 88 -0.86 -16.84 1.62
CA ILE A 88 0.03 -16.17 0.66
C ILE A 88 0.80 -17.24 -0.13
N TYR A 89 0.77 -17.14 -1.45
CA TYR A 89 1.48 -18.03 -2.36
C TYR A 89 2.42 -17.22 -3.24
N GLN A 90 3.64 -17.73 -3.48
CA GLN A 90 4.46 -17.20 -4.57
C GLN A 90 3.90 -17.71 -5.91
N LYS A 91 3.73 -16.81 -6.88
CA LYS A 91 3.26 -17.15 -8.23
C LYS A 91 4.41 -17.60 -9.13
#